data_AF-A0A352WY14-F1
#
_entry.id   AF-A0A352WY14-F1
#
_cell.length_a   1.000
_cell.length_b   1.000
_cell.length_c   1.000
_cell.angle_alpha   90.00
_cell.angle_beta   90.00
_cell.angle_gamma   90.00
#
_symmetry.space_group_name_H-M   'P 1'
#
loop_
_entity.id
_entity.type
_entity.pdbx_description
1 polymer ?
#
loop_
_entity_poly.entity_id
_entity_poly.type
_entity_poly.pdbx_seq_one_letter_code
_entity_poly.pdbx_strand_id
1 'polypeptide(L)'
;KAKYYQRVFGKENYFIELQNHGIKEQERLNLKLIQIARSIGAGLVVTNDCHYIRKEDSNLHDILLCIQTNSTVQNKKMGFETEEFYLKSEEEMRAVFGDLDEAFENTVKIAERCHVEFEFGNRK
;
A
#
# COMPACT_ATOMS: atom_id res chain seq x y z
N LYS A 1 -11.38 13.06 -10.59
CA LYS A 1 -11.93 12.13 -9.58
C LYS A 1 -11.39 12.42 -8.17
N ALA A 2 -10.09 12.63 -7.96
CA ALA A 2 -9.52 12.94 -6.62
C ALA A 2 -10.25 14.07 -5.85
N LYS A 3 -10.53 15.21 -6.49
CA LYS A 3 -11.34 16.32 -5.89
C LYS A 3 -12.73 15.90 -5.40
N TYR A 4 -13.36 14.94 -6.08
CA TYR A 4 -14.67 14.43 -5.67
C TYR A 4 -14.52 13.61 -4.38
N TYR A 5 -13.57 12.68 -4.33
CA TYR A 5 -13.35 11.86 -3.13
C TYR A 5 -12.90 12.70 -1.94
N GLN A 6 -12.00 13.68 -2.13
CA GLN A 6 -11.61 14.60 -1.06
C GLN A 6 -12.80 15.40 -0.51
N ARG A 7 -13.78 15.75 -1.36
CA ARG A 7 -15.02 16.41 -0.90
C ARG A 7 -15.90 15.45 -0.10
N VAL A 8 -16.00 14.19 -0.52
CA VAL A 8 -16.82 13.17 0.15
C VAL A 8 -16.27 12.82 1.53
N PHE A 9 -14.96 12.58 1.63
CA PHE A 9 -14.33 12.13 2.87
C PHE A 9 -13.88 13.29 3.77
N GLY A 10 -13.66 14.47 3.20
CA GLY A 10 -13.10 15.63 3.89
C GLY A 10 -11.59 15.76 3.64
N LYS A 11 -11.10 17.01 3.69
CA LYS A 11 -9.71 17.35 3.34
C LYS A 11 -8.68 16.58 4.17
N GLU A 12 -8.95 16.41 5.45
CA GLU A 12 -8.06 15.77 6.43
C GLU A 12 -8.19 14.23 6.48
N ASN A 13 -9.10 13.66 5.68
CA ASN A 13 -9.43 12.22 5.67
C ASN A 13 -9.22 11.57 4.29
N TYR A 14 -8.65 12.32 3.34
CA TYR A 14 -8.37 11.81 2.00
C TYR A 14 -6.89 12.01 1.69
N PHE A 15 -6.21 10.88 1.49
CA PHE A 15 -4.78 10.83 1.18
C PHE A 15 -4.60 10.19 -0.19
N ILE A 16 -3.53 10.58 -0.87
CA ILE A 16 -3.07 9.92 -2.08
C ILE A 16 -1.99 8.92 -1.68
N GLU A 17 -2.28 7.65 -1.91
CA GLU A 17 -1.40 6.53 -1.59
C GLU A 17 -0.28 6.39 -2.64
N LEU A 18 0.94 6.16 -2.16
CA LEU A 18 2.12 5.86 -2.95
C LEU A 18 2.69 4.50 -2.54
N GLN A 19 3.02 3.70 -3.54
CA GLN A 19 3.62 2.37 -3.37
C GLN A 19 4.79 2.24 -4.34
N ASN A 20 5.85 1.52 -3.97
CA ASN A 20 6.98 1.28 -4.85
C ASN A 20 7.57 -0.12 -4.66
N HIS A 21 7.32 -0.97 -5.65
CA HIS A 21 7.79 -2.36 -5.69
C HIS A 21 8.90 -2.58 -6.72
N GLY A 22 9.53 -1.50 -7.22
CA GLY A 22 10.55 -1.56 -8.29
C GLY A 22 9.96 -1.69 -9.70
N ILE A 23 8.65 -1.48 -9.86
CA ILE A 23 7.94 -1.55 -11.14
C ILE A 23 7.96 -0.17 -11.80
N LYS A 24 8.45 -0.08 -13.04
CA LYS A 24 8.64 1.19 -13.77
C LYS A 24 7.35 1.99 -13.94
N GLU A 25 6.24 1.29 -14.11
CA GLU A 25 4.90 1.86 -14.22
C GLU A 25 4.49 2.55 -12.91
N GLN A 26 4.82 1.97 -11.76
CA GLN A 26 4.57 2.57 -10.45
C GLN A 26 5.40 3.84 -10.24
N GLU A 27 6.69 3.83 -10.62
CA GLU A 27 7.54 5.03 -10.54
C GLU A 27 6.94 6.20 -11.34
N ARG A 28 6.52 5.94 -12.57
CA ARG A 28 5.88 6.95 -13.45
C ARG A 28 4.53 7.41 -12.89
N LEU A 29 3.77 6.51 -12.28
CA LEU A 29 2.48 6.83 -11.68
C LEU A 29 2.65 7.69 -10.42
N ASN A 30 3.60 7.35 -9.55
CA ASN A 30 3.88 8.08 -8.31
C ASN A 30 4.18 9.56 -8.57
N LEU A 31 4.94 9.90 -9.62
CA LEU A 31 5.18 11.29 -10.02
C LEU A 31 3.87 12.04 -10.32
N LYS A 32 2.93 11.40 -11.02
CA LYS A 32 1.61 11.99 -11.34
C LYS A 32 0.72 12.08 -10.11
N LEU A 33 0.76 11.08 -9.23
CA LEU A 33 0.00 11.07 -7.98
C LEU A 33 0.45 12.19 -7.05
N ILE A 34 1.76 12.41 -6.92
CA ILE A 34 2.32 13.55 -6.17
C ILE A 34 1.84 14.89 -6.74
N GLN A 35 1.83 15.04 -8.07
CA GLN A 35 1.29 16.24 -8.71
C GLN A 35 -0.20 16.44 -8.41
N ILE A 36 -0.99 15.37 -8.45
CA ILE A 36 -2.42 15.43 -8.11
C ILE A 36 -2.60 15.84 -6.65
N ALA A 37 -1.90 15.20 -5.71
CA ALA A 37 -1.95 15.50 -4.29
C ALA A 37 -1.66 16.98 -4.02
N ARG A 38 -0.56 17.51 -4.59
CA ARG A 38 -0.18 18.92 -4.51
C ARG A 38 -1.25 19.84 -5.11
N SER A 39 -1.82 19.49 -6.26
CA SER A 39 -2.82 20.33 -6.94
C SER A 39 -4.14 20.50 -6.16
N ILE A 40 -4.44 19.59 -5.22
CA ILE A 40 -5.66 19.62 -4.40
C ILE A 40 -5.37 19.80 -2.91
N GLY A 41 -4.09 19.94 -2.53
CA GLY A 41 -3.65 19.98 -1.14
C GLY A 41 -4.09 18.76 -0.33
N ALA A 42 -4.03 17.56 -0.93
CA ALA A 42 -4.22 16.30 -0.20
C ALA A 42 -2.88 15.81 0.34
N GLY A 43 -2.90 15.17 1.51
CA GLY A 43 -1.72 14.52 2.08
C GLY A 43 -1.31 13.30 1.25
N LEU A 44 -0.01 13.00 1.28
CA LEU A 44 0.53 11.74 0.75
C LEU A 44 0.63 10.70 1.86
N VAL A 45 0.52 9.43 1.52
CA VAL A 45 0.78 8.31 2.45
C VAL A 45 1.54 7.22 1.70
N VAL A 46 2.52 6.60 2.36
CA VAL A 46 3.27 5.47 1.79
C VAL A 46 2.77 4.15 2.37
N THR A 47 2.65 3.15 1.51
CA THR A 47 2.28 1.78 1.90
C THR A 47 3.08 0.80 1.04
N ASN A 48 3.02 -0.49 1.37
CA ASN A 48 3.73 -1.54 0.63
C ASN A 48 2.82 -2.70 0.18
N ASP A 49 1.49 -2.54 0.30
CA ASP A 49 0.51 -3.54 -0.11
C ASP A 49 0.88 -4.98 0.25
N CYS A 50 1.19 -5.20 1.54
CA CYS A 50 1.80 -6.45 1.99
C CYS A 50 0.83 -7.64 1.86
N HIS A 51 1.29 -8.72 1.24
CA HIS A 51 0.57 -9.99 1.07
C HIS A 51 1.19 -11.15 1.85
N TYR A 52 2.44 -11.00 2.29
CA TYR A 52 3.18 -11.98 3.06
C TYR A 52 4.09 -11.28 4.08
N ILE A 53 4.66 -12.03 5.03
CA ILE A 53 5.38 -11.45 6.16
C ILE A 53 6.82 -11.13 5.76
N ARG A 54 7.54 -12.12 5.22
CA ARG A 54 8.96 -11.98 4.87
C ARG A 54 9.17 -12.11 3.37
N LYS A 55 10.24 -11.52 2.85
CA LYS A 55 10.54 -11.56 1.41
C LYS A 55 10.65 -13.00 0.87
N GLU A 56 11.19 -13.92 1.66
CA GLU A 56 11.35 -15.32 1.26
C GLU A 56 10.01 -16.06 1.10
N ASP A 57 8.91 -15.54 1.65
CA ASP A 57 7.58 -16.15 1.56
C ASP A 57 6.90 -15.91 0.20
N SER A 58 7.53 -15.15 -0.70
CA SER A 58 7.00 -14.83 -2.04
C SER A 58 6.65 -16.08 -2.87
N ASN A 59 7.48 -17.14 -2.77
CA ASN A 59 7.24 -18.40 -3.45
C ASN A 59 6.04 -19.18 -2.88
N LEU A 60 5.81 -19.12 -1.56
CA LEU A 60 4.67 -19.74 -0.91
C LEU A 60 3.38 -19.02 -1.30
N HIS A 61 3.44 -17.69 -1.38
CA HIS A 61 2.34 -16.88 -1.87
C HIS A 61 1.98 -17.22 -3.33
N ASP A 62 2.96 -17.39 -4.21
CA ASP A 62 2.72 -17.82 -5.59
C ASP A 62 2.05 -19.19 -5.68
N ILE A 63 2.42 -20.14 -4.81
CA ILE A 63 1.78 -21.45 -4.72
C ILE A 63 0.32 -21.29 -4.27
N LEU A 64 0.06 -20.46 -3.27
CA LEU A 64 -1.29 -20.15 -2.79
C LEU A 64 -2.16 -19.58 -3.92
N LEU A 65 -1.63 -18.63 -4.70
CA LEU A 65 -2.34 -18.08 -5.87
C LEU A 65 -2.67 -19.17 -6.90
N CYS A 66 -1.71 -20.06 -7.19
CA CYS A 66 -1.94 -21.15 -8.12
C CYS A 66 -3.09 -22.08 -7.67
N ILE A 67 -3.13 -22.41 -6.38
CA ILE A 67 -4.23 -23.18 -5.78
C ILE A 67 -5.56 -22.46 -5.98
N GLN A 68 -5.63 -21.16 -5.66
CA GLN A 68 -6.84 -20.35 -5.79
C GLN A 68 -7.32 -20.25 -7.24
N THR A 69 -6.41 -20.09 -8.20
CA THR A 69 -6.76 -19.92 -9.62
C THR A 69 -6.86 -21.25 -10.39
N ASN A 70 -6.77 -22.38 -9.71
CA ASN A 70 -6.74 -23.72 -10.30
C ASN A 70 -5.74 -23.77 -11.47
N SER A 71 -4.47 -23.47 -11.15
CA SER A 71 -3.34 -23.48 -12.08
C SER A 71 -2.12 -24.12 -11.42
N THR A 72 -1.04 -24.32 -12.19
CA THR A 72 0.22 -24.88 -11.66
C THR A 72 1.31 -23.82 -11.64
N VAL A 73 2.38 -24.05 -10.87
CA VAL A 73 3.54 -23.14 -10.82
C VAL A 73 4.20 -22.96 -12.20
N GLN A 74 4.10 -23.96 -13.08
CA GLN A 74 4.62 -23.89 -14.45
C GLN A 74 3.70 -23.12 -15.41
N ASN A 75 2.41 -22.94 -15.08
CA ASN A 75 1.42 -22.27 -15.91
C ASN A 75 0.54 -21.36 -15.06
N LYS A 76 1.18 -20.37 -14.42
CA LYS A 76 0.53 -19.41 -13.52
C LYS A 76 -0.48 -18.55 -14.30
N LYS A 77 -1.71 -18.45 -13.79
CA LYS A 77 -2.73 -17.54 -14.34
C LYS A 77 -2.68 -16.14 -13.73
N MET A 78 -2.18 -16.06 -12.50
CA MET A 78 -2.05 -14.83 -11.72
C MET A 78 -0.73 -14.91 -10.95
N GLY A 79 -0.10 -13.77 -10.74
CA GLY A 79 1.18 -13.65 -10.04
C GLY A 79 1.57 -12.19 -9.90
N PHE A 80 2.56 -11.95 -9.07
CA PHE A 80 3.08 -10.61 -8.80
C PHE A 80 4.34 -10.39 -9.64
N GLU A 81 4.56 -9.15 -10.09
CA GLU A 81 5.70 -8.81 -10.96
C GLU A 81 7.03 -8.85 -10.21
N THR A 82 7.02 -8.67 -8.88
CA THR A 82 8.20 -8.66 -8.02
C THR A 82 7.92 -9.36 -6.68
N GLU A 83 8.97 -9.59 -5.90
CA GLU A 83 8.93 -10.21 -4.58
C GLU A 83 8.84 -9.18 -3.44
N GLU A 84 8.45 -7.94 -3.75
CA GLU A 84 8.55 -6.78 -2.84
C GLU A 84 7.30 -6.53 -1.98
N PHE A 85 6.36 -7.49 -1.93
CA PHE A 85 5.04 -7.36 -1.28
C PHE A 85 5.01 -7.98 0.12
N TYR A 86 6.14 -7.88 0.84
CA TYR A 86 6.28 -8.31 2.24
C TYR A 86 6.20 -7.14 3.21
N LEU A 87 6.15 -7.43 4.51
CA LEU A 87 6.24 -6.41 5.55
C LEU A 87 7.68 -5.89 5.67
N LYS A 88 8.00 -4.85 4.89
CA LYS A 88 9.28 -4.14 4.94
C LYS A 88 9.52 -3.46 6.28
N SER A 89 10.79 -3.38 6.67
CA SER A 89 11.27 -2.48 7.72
C SER A 89 11.12 -1.01 7.32
N GLU A 90 11.22 -0.10 8.30
CA GLU A 90 11.21 1.34 8.01
C GLU A 90 12.38 1.71 7.11
N GLU A 91 13.56 1.14 7.36
CA GLU A 91 14.78 1.37 6.58
C GLU A 91 14.61 0.95 5.11
N GLU A 92 14.01 -0.22 4.86
CA GLU A 92 13.71 -0.69 3.50
C GLU A 92 12.68 0.20 2.80
N MET A 93 11.64 0.65 3.51
CA MET A 93 10.65 1.57 2.98
C MET A 93 11.29 2.92 2.61
N ARG A 94 12.16 3.46 3.47
CA ARG A 94 12.91 4.70 3.20
C ARG A 94 13.98 4.53 2.11
N ALA A 95 14.46 3.33 1.84
CA ALA A 95 15.39 3.10 0.75
C ALA A 95 14.71 3.19 -0.63
N VAL A 96 13.41 2.87 -0.73
CA VAL A 96 12.66 2.88 -2.00
C VAL A 96 11.92 4.19 -2.28
N PHE A 97 11.77 5.05 -1.27
CA PHE A 97 11.22 6.39 -1.40
C PHE A 97 12.30 7.42 -1.03
N GLY A 98 12.56 8.41 -1.87
CA GLY A 98 13.50 9.50 -1.55
C GLY A 98 12.97 10.44 -0.46
N ASP A 99 13.28 11.73 -0.56
CA ASP A 99 12.81 12.75 0.38
C ASP A 99 11.28 12.97 0.31
N LEU A 100 10.53 12.12 1.02
CA LEU A 100 9.07 12.15 1.17
C LEU A 100 8.65 11.96 2.64
N ASP A 101 9.39 12.54 3.58
CA ASP A 101 9.15 12.40 5.03
C ASP A 101 7.70 12.67 5.43
N GLU A 102 7.05 13.66 4.82
CA GLU A 102 5.63 13.97 5.08
C GLU A 102 4.73 12.74 4.88
N ALA A 103 5.00 11.90 3.88
CA ALA A 103 4.19 10.73 3.60
C ALA A 103 4.39 9.60 4.63
N PHE A 104 5.61 9.46 5.16
CA PHE A 104 5.90 8.56 6.28
C PHE A 104 5.23 9.04 7.56
N GLU A 105 5.36 10.33 7.89
CA GLU A 105 4.67 10.93 9.04
C GLU A 105 3.15 10.76 8.95
N ASN A 106 2.56 10.94 7.77
CA ASN A 106 1.13 10.76 7.57
C ASN A 106 0.70 9.31 7.81
N THR A 107 1.54 8.32 7.52
CA THR A 107 1.27 6.92 7.84
C THR A 107 1.10 6.73 9.35
N VAL A 108 2.00 7.31 10.15
CA VAL A 108 1.93 7.31 11.62
C VAL A 108 0.71 8.10 12.11
N LYS A 109 0.51 9.33 11.63
CA LYS A 109 -0.63 10.19 12.01
C LYS A 109 -1.97 9.52 11.74
N ILE A 110 -2.11 8.79 10.63
CA ILE A 110 -3.33 8.03 10.32
C ILE A 110 -3.54 6.92 11.35
N ALA A 111 -2.49 6.13 11.63
CA ALA A 111 -2.56 5.05 12.61
C ALA A 111 -2.95 5.56 14.02
N GLU A 112 -2.36 6.68 14.45
CA GLU A 112 -2.67 7.32 15.73
C GLU A 112 -4.11 7.83 15.83
N ARG A 113 -4.78 8.12 14.71
CA ARG A 113 -6.18 8.56 14.67
C ARG A 113 -7.18 7.40 14.66
N CYS A 114 -6.72 6.18 14.39
CA CYS A 114 -7.56 5.00 14.27
C CYS A 114 -7.77 4.33 15.64
N HIS A 115 -8.83 4.72 16.35
CA HIS A 115 -9.26 4.07 17.59
C HIS A 115 -10.60 3.36 17.38
N VAL A 116 -10.55 2.03 17.27
CA VAL A 116 -11.74 1.18 17.14
C VAL A 116 -11.76 0.21 18.31
N GLU A 117 -12.83 0.25 19.10
CA GLU A 117 -13.02 -0.64 20.24
C GLU A 117 -13.90 -1.82 19.85
N PHE A 118 -13.45 -3.03 20.20
CA PHE A 118 -14.23 -4.25 20.05
C PHE A 118 -14.75 -4.68 21.41
N GLU A 119 -16.06 -4.89 21.52
CA GLU A 119 -16.66 -5.53 22.69
C GLU A 119 -16.62 -7.05 22.50
N PHE A 120 -15.82 -7.73 23.31
CA PHE A 120 -15.70 -9.18 23.28
C PHE A 120 -16.58 -9.83 24.35
N GLY A 121 -17.07 -11.04 24.07
CA GLY A 121 -17.84 -11.83 25.04
C GLY A 121 -19.34 -11.52 25.08
N ASN A 122 -19.81 -10.47 24.41
CA ASN A 122 -21.23 -10.16 24.27
C ASN A 122 -21.75 -10.75 22.95
N ARG A 123 -22.29 -11.97 23.01
CA ARG A 123 -22.90 -12.65 21.86
C ARG A 123 -24.41 -12.43 21.92
N LYS A 124 -25.01 -11.90 20.84
CA LYS A 124 -26.47 -11.88 20.66
C LYS A 124 -27.02 -13.28 20.45
#